data_AF-A0A6N2Z2K4-F1
#
_entry.id   AF-A0A6N2Z2K4-F1
#
_cell.length_a   1.000
_cell.length_b   1.000
_cell.length_c   1.000
_cell.angle_alpha   90.00
_cell.angle_beta   90.00
_cell.angle_gamma   90.00
#
_symmetry.space_group_name_H-M   'P 1'
#
loop_
_entity.id
_entity.type
_entity.pdbx_description
1 polymer ?
#
loop_
_entity_poly.entity_id
_entity_poly.type
_entity_poly.pdbx_seq_one_letter_code
_entity_poly.pdbx_strand_id
1 'polypeptide(L)'
;MYRAGNSTNQYGRWFTSEPPESVAKVRIDTAVKPQWIDPITGELTGESVVDTVYAIKIPKGTTIYTGPVGTQGGTYVGGYDIMQSYIDAPWEFEIVGVTSLK
;
A
#
# COMPACT_ATOMS: atom_id res chain seq x y z
N MET A 1 2.68 -5.20 10.51
CA MET A 1 2.19 -4.15 9.57
C MET A 1 1.61 -4.83 8.34
N TYR A 2 0.72 -4.15 7.62
CA TYR A 2 -0.04 -4.75 6.53
C TYR A 2 0.21 -4.03 5.21
N ARG A 3 0.35 -4.78 4.12
CA ARG A 3 0.45 -4.25 2.76
C ARG A 3 -0.64 -4.88 1.92
N ALA A 4 -1.46 -4.05 1.29
CA ALA A 4 -2.29 -4.48 0.18
C ALA A 4 -1.52 -4.40 -1.13
N GLY A 5 -1.65 -5.41 -1.98
CA GLY A 5 -0.95 -5.49 -3.25
C GLY A 5 -1.32 -6.73 -4.04
N ASN A 6 -0.38 -7.12 -4.90
CA ASN A 6 -0.51 -8.20 -5.85
C ASN A 6 -0.09 -9.55 -5.24
N SER A 7 -0.91 -10.59 -5.44
CA SER A 7 -0.67 -11.99 -5.10
C SER A 7 0.65 -12.57 -5.65
N THR A 8 1.17 -12.05 -6.76
CA THR A 8 2.43 -12.48 -7.39
C THR A 8 3.66 -11.72 -6.88
N ASN A 9 3.47 -10.60 -6.17
CA ASN A 9 4.56 -9.85 -5.56
C ASN A 9 4.23 -9.49 -4.11
N GLN A 10 4.81 -10.30 -3.21
CA GLN A 10 4.59 -10.24 -1.77
C GLN A 10 5.12 -8.96 -1.10
N TYR A 11 6.09 -8.28 -1.70
CA TYR A 11 6.73 -7.11 -1.10
C TYR A 11 6.45 -5.81 -1.83
N GLY A 12 6.53 -4.74 -1.05
CA GLY A 12 6.43 -3.34 -1.45
C GLY A 12 6.73 -2.49 -0.24
N ARG A 13 6.95 -1.18 -0.41
CA ARG A 13 7.51 -0.33 0.65
C ARG A 13 6.48 0.38 1.52
N TRP A 14 5.22 0.36 1.12
CA TRP A 14 4.13 1.08 1.78
C TRP A 14 3.23 0.13 2.56
N PHE A 15 2.98 0.48 3.81
CA PHE A 15 2.22 -0.32 4.76
C PHE A 15 1.22 0.52 5.55
N THR A 16 0.22 -0.15 6.11
CA THR A 16 -0.72 0.39 7.11
C THR A 16 -0.57 -0.37 8.44
N SER A 17 -1.00 0.27 9.53
CA SER A 17 -1.03 -0.35 10.86
C SER A 17 -2.10 -1.43 10.95
N GLU A 18 -3.20 -1.27 10.21
CA GLU A 18 -4.35 -2.19 10.17
C GLU A 18 -4.57 -2.71 8.74
N PRO A 19 -5.06 -3.95 8.57
CA PRO A 19 -5.36 -4.48 7.25
C PRO A 19 -6.58 -3.76 6.66
N PRO A 20 -6.57 -3.41 5.36
CA PRO A 20 -7.74 -2.82 4.73
C PRO A 20 -8.87 -3.85 4.61
N GLU A 21 -10.11 -3.38 4.69
CA GLU A 21 -11.31 -4.23 4.65
C GLU A 21 -11.67 -4.72 3.24
N SER A 22 -11.29 -3.95 2.20
CA SER A 22 -11.61 -4.26 0.80
C SER A 22 -10.67 -3.55 -0.17
N VAL A 23 -10.71 -3.98 -1.44
CA VAL A 23 -10.00 -3.27 -2.52
C VAL A 23 -10.44 -1.80 -2.61
N ALA A 24 -11.75 -1.52 -2.46
CA ALA A 24 -12.28 -0.16 -2.52
C ALA A 24 -11.68 0.74 -1.42
N LYS A 25 -11.53 0.24 -0.20
CA LYS A 25 -10.91 0.98 0.90
C LYS A 25 -9.43 1.27 0.63
N VAL A 26 -8.70 0.36 -0.01
CA VAL A 26 -7.32 0.64 -0.47
C VAL A 26 -7.30 1.80 -1.47
N ARG A 27 -8.23 1.84 -2.42
CA ARG A 27 -8.28 2.94 -3.40
C ARG A 27 -8.60 4.27 -2.75
N ILE A 28 -9.57 4.29 -1.83
CA ILE A 28 -10.07 5.53 -1.23
C ILE A 28 -9.14 6.04 -0.14
N ASP A 29 -8.84 5.19 0.85
CA ASP A 29 -8.18 5.59 2.08
C ASP A 29 -6.65 5.70 1.89
N THR A 30 -6.04 4.81 1.09
CA THR A 30 -4.57 4.85 0.87
C THR A 30 -4.17 5.47 -0.47
N ALA A 31 -5.13 6.03 -1.20
CA ALA A 31 -4.95 6.75 -2.45
C ALA A 31 -4.18 5.98 -3.54
N VAL A 32 -4.23 4.65 -3.52
CA VAL A 32 -3.53 3.80 -4.50
C VAL A 32 -4.33 3.72 -5.79
N LYS A 33 -3.87 4.39 -6.85
CA LYS A 33 -4.49 4.31 -8.18
C LYS A 33 -4.34 2.92 -8.80
N PRO A 34 -5.33 2.40 -9.54
CA PRO A 34 -5.18 1.14 -10.27
C PRO A 34 -4.14 1.27 -11.39
N GLN A 35 -4.06 2.43 -12.02
CA GLN A 35 -3.16 2.75 -13.11
C GLN A 35 -2.47 4.09 -12.84
N TRP A 36 -1.19 4.14 -13.17
CA TRP A 36 -0.36 5.34 -13.12
C TRP A 36 -0.11 5.74 -14.56
N ILE A 37 -0.58 6.94 -14.91
CA ILE A 37 -0.49 7.49 -16.27
C ILE A 37 0.40 8.71 -16.18
N ASP A 38 1.39 8.81 -17.08
CA ASP A 38 2.20 10.01 -17.22
C ASP A 38 1.29 11.17 -17.68
N PRO A 39 1.19 12.26 -16.91
CA PRO A 39 0.27 13.35 -17.24
C PRO A 39 0.71 14.17 -18.46
N ILE A 40 1.97 14.06 -18.90
CA ILE A 40 2.53 14.77 -20.06
C ILE A 40 2.36 13.93 -21.32
N THR A 41 2.74 12.64 -21.29
CA THR A 41 2.71 11.78 -22.48
C THR A 41 1.40 11.01 -22.65
N GLY A 42 0.65 10.83 -21.56
CA GLY A 42 -0.56 9.99 -21.52
C GLY A 42 -0.26 8.49 -21.49
N GLU A 43 1.01 8.09 -21.35
CA GLU A 43 1.42 6.68 -21.35
C GLU A 43 1.15 6.02 -20.00
N LEU A 44 0.76 4.76 -20.03
CA LEU A 44 0.66 3.92 -18.85
C LEU A 44 2.07 3.59 -18.34
N THR A 45 2.42 4.11 -17.15
CA THR A 45 3.74 3.93 -16.53
C THR A 45 3.75 2.86 -15.45
N GLY A 46 2.57 2.43 -14.97
CA GLY A 46 2.48 1.35 -14.02
C GLY A 46 1.06 0.99 -13.64
N GLU A 47 0.93 -0.17 -12.99
CA GLU A 47 -0.34 -0.66 -12.48
C GLU A 47 -0.17 -1.07 -11.02
N SER A 48 -1.22 -0.88 -10.23
CA SER A 48 -1.28 -1.36 -8.85
C SER A 48 -2.40 -2.38 -8.74
N VAL A 49 -2.07 -3.63 -9.01
CA VAL A 49 -2.93 -4.78 -8.74
C VAL A 49 -3.08 -4.92 -7.22
N VAL A 50 -4.32 -5.02 -6.76
CA VAL A 50 -4.67 -5.15 -5.35
C VAL A 50 -5.69 -6.27 -5.23
N ASP A 51 -5.21 -7.43 -4.80
CA ASP A 51 -6.00 -8.67 -4.63
C ASP A 51 -5.60 -9.44 -3.35
N THR A 52 -4.57 -8.99 -2.64
CA THR A 52 -3.97 -9.70 -1.50
C THR A 52 -3.46 -8.71 -0.45
N VAL A 53 -3.64 -9.06 0.82
CA VAL A 53 -3.01 -8.40 1.96
C VAL A 53 -1.93 -9.30 2.55
N TYR A 54 -0.74 -8.75 2.72
CA TYR A 54 0.40 -9.38 3.40
C TYR A 54 0.61 -8.74 4.76
N ALA A 55 0.77 -9.56 5.80
CA ALA A 55 1.18 -9.13 7.12
C ALA A 55 2.66 -9.45 7.33
N ILE A 56 3.45 -8.45 7.73
CA ILE A 56 4.88 -8.60 8.02
C ILE A 56 5.18 -8.36 9.50
N LYS A 57 6.16 -9.10 10.01
CA LYS A 57 6.76 -8.90 11.33
C LYS A 57 7.93 -7.95 11.21
N ILE A 58 7.87 -6.82 11.91
CA ILE A 58 8.91 -5.80 11.85
C ILE A 58 10.03 -6.14 12.84
N PRO A 59 11.29 -6.29 12.40
CA PRO A 59 12.43 -6.46 13.29
C PRO A 59 12.62 -5.24 14.21
N LYS A 60 13.08 -5.48 15.44
CA LYS A 60 13.42 -4.41 16.38
C LYS A 60 14.55 -3.54 15.80
N GLY A 61 14.42 -2.23 15.93
CA GLY A 61 15.41 -1.28 15.42
C GLY A 61 15.19 -0.86 13.96
N THR A 62 14.14 -1.36 13.30
CA THR A 62 13.76 -0.90 11.95
C THR A 62 13.36 0.57 11.98
N THR A 63 13.97 1.38 11.12
CA THR A 63 13.52 2.75 10.86
C THR A 63 12.25 2.73 10.04
N ILE A 64 11.20 3.40 10.51
CA ILE A 64 9.91 3.49 9.84
C ILE A 64 9.51 4.96 9.75
N TYR A 65 9.15 5.42 8.56
CA TYR A 65 8.65 6.77 8.34
C TYR A 65 7.14 6.72 8.25
N THR A 66 6.44 7.36 9.19
CA THR A 66 4.98 7.30 9.27
C THR A 66 4.40 8.70 9.12
N GLY A 67 3.36 8.82 8.31
CA GLY A 67 2.69 10.09 8.04
C GLY A 67 1.32 9.89 7.41
N PRO A 68 0.52 10.97 7.30
CA PRO A 68 -0.79 10.90 6.68
C PRO A 68 -0.69 10.59 5.18
N VAL A 69 -1.71 9.94 4.64
CA VAL A 69 -1.85 9.69 3.20
C VAL A 69 -2.27 10.97 2.50
N GLY A 70 -1.44 11.42 1.55
CA GLY A 70 -1.78 12.54 0.68
C GLY A 70 -2.79 12.15 -0.40
N THR A 71 -3.71 13.06 -0.72
CA THR A 71 -4.69 12.85 -1.79
C THR A 71 -4.04 12.72 -3.17
N GLN A 72 -4.60 11.87 -4.01
CA GLN A 72 -4.25 11.73 -5.43
C GLN A 72 -5.35 12.30 -6.36
N GLY A 73 -6.34 12.99 -5.79
CA GLY A 73 -7.50 13.56 -6.47
C GLY A 73 -8.67 12.59 -6.66
N GLY A 74 -9.86 13.13 -6.94
CA GLY A 74 -11.06 12.33 -7.19
C GLY A 74 -11.44 11.44 -6.01
N THR A 75 -11.66 10.15 -6.26
CA THR A 75 -11.99 9.15 -5.23
C THR A 75 -10.80 8.65 -4.43
N TYR A 76 -9.56 9.06 -4.77
CA TYR A 76 -8.33 8.64 -4.09
C TYR A 76 -7.98 9.67 -3.02
N VAL A 77 -8.74 9.64 -1.93
CA VAL A 77 -8.85 10.76 -0.99
C VAL A 77 -7.67 10.82 -0.04
N GLY A 78 -7.27 9.71 0.57
CA GLY A 78 -6.33 9.79 1.70
C GLY A 78 -6.96 10.46 2.91
N GLY A 79 -6.15 11.17 3.68
CA GLY A 79 -6.61 12.02 4.78
C GLY A 79 -5.62 12.11 5.93
N TYR A 80 -5.76 13.15 6.76
CA TYR A 80 -4.92 13.33 7.96
C TYR A 80 -5.09 12.19 8.98
N ASP A 81 -6.26 11.56 9.01
CA ASP A 81 -6.56 10.44 9.90
C ASP A 81 -6.14 9.09 9.32
N ILE A 82 -5.75 9.03 8.04
CA ILE A 82 -5.27 7.80 7.41
C ILE A 82 -3.75 7.82 7.38
N MET A 83 -3.13 6.97 8.20
CA MET A 83 -1.68 6.89 8.32
C MET A 83 -1.12 5.77 7.46
N GLN A 84 0.02 6.05 6.81
CA GLN A 84 0.83 5.06 6.11
C GLN A 84 2.27 5.09 6.60
N SER A 85 2.94 3.96 6.46
CA SER A 85 4.33 3.76 6.87
C SER A 85 5.18 3.33 5.68
N TYR A 86 6.29 4.02 5.45
CA TYR A 86 7.34 3.63 4.51
C TYR A 86 8.43 2.84 5.21
N ILE A 87 8.82 1.73 4.60
CA ILE A 87 9.95 0.88 4.99
C ILE A 87 10.80 0.65 3.75
N ASP A 88 12.11 0.89 3.84
CA ASP A 88 12.99 0.87 2.66
C ASP A 88 13.27 -0.55 2.13
N ALA A 89 13.58 -1.49 3.04
CA ALA A 89 13.97 -2.87 2.73
C ALA A 89 13.08 -3.96 3.38
N PRO A 90 11.76 -3.97 3.14
CA PRO A 90 10.84 -4.91 3.79
C PRO A 90 10.96 -6.36 3.27
N TRP A 91 11.67 -6.59 2.16
CA TRP A 91 11.86 -7.94 1.60
C TRP A 91 12.74 -8.85 2.45
N GLU A 92 13.45 -8.29 3.43
CA GLU A 92 14.22 -9.03 4.42
C GLU A 92 13.35 -9.52 5.59
N PHE A 93 12.09 -9.10 5.65
CA PHE A 93 11.23 -9.33 6.81
C PHE A 93 10.36 -10.57 6.63
N GLU A 94 10.05 -11.21 7.75
CA GLU A 94 9.18 -12.39 7.78
C GLU A 94 7.72 -12.00 7.44
N ILE A 95 7.14 -12.68 6.45
CA ILE A 95 5.69 -12.65 6.20
C ILE A 95 5.02 -13.62 7.17
N VAL A 96 4.12 -13.09 7.98
CA VAL A 96 3.41 -13.82 9.04
C VAL A 96 1.92 -14.01 8.73
N GLY A 97 1.43 -13.47 7.62
CA GLY A 97 0.05 -13.66 7.19
C GLY A 97 -0.17 -13.26 5.73
N VAL A 98 -1.06 -13.98 5.07
CA VAL A 98 -1.50 -13.72 3.68
C VAL A 98 -3.01 -13.89 3.63
N THR A 99 -3.73 -12.95 3.05
CA THR A 99 -5.19 -13.00 2.95
C THR A 99 -5.63 -12.41 1.62
N SER A 100 -6.44 -13.16 0.87
CA SER A 100 -7.05 -12.63 -0.36
C SER A 100 -7.99 -11.48 -0.02
N LEU A 101 -7.81 -10.37 -0.72
CA LEU A 101 -8.62 -9.17 -0.60
C LEU A 101 -9.68 -9.18 -1.70
N LYS A 102 -10.93 -8.97 -1.30
CA LYS A 102 -12.08 -8.92 -2.21
C LYS A 102 -12.50 -7.48 -2.50
#